data_AF-A0A349HPZ8-F1
#
_entry.id   AF-A0A349HPZ8-F1
#
_cell.length_a   1.000
_cell.length_b   1.000
_cell.length_c   1.000
_cell.angle_alpha   90.00
_cell.angle_beta   90.00
_cell.angle_gamma   90.00
#
_symmetry.space_group_name_H-M   'P 1'
#
loop_
_entity.id
_entity.type
_entity.pdbx_description
1 polymer ?
#
loop_
_entity_poly.entity_id
_entity_poly.type
_entity_poly.pdbx_seq_one_letter_code
_entity_poly.pdbx_strand_id
1 'polypeptide(L)'
;KNKLESEGIYFQVNYIIGRTGGVYNKHGIDLHKFINFLFDEKDITKYCDGGKAEDINFELMLNNKDIDLMVEMTPTNKETGEPGMTHITRCLENNINVVTSNKGPILLAYHKLYNLAKANKVQLGIGCTTGGALPSINGGFIDLAGADIISIEGVLNGTTNFILKEMEDTGCNYDDALKEAQRLGIAETNPALDVEGFDTASKLLILTNVLMNTEKTMDDIFIEGITKLTPHDINRAKSMNKKYKLVGKTQILDNKIEMEVKLQLLDPSNPLYGVEGKNKAVRYISDTLGELTIMGGASGVTPAAASILRDIININRGYKFVK
;
A
#
# COMPACT_ATOMS: atom_id res chain seq x y z
N LYS A 1 18.24 -12.98 5.74
CA LYS A 1 18.13 -14.34 6.32
C LYS A 1 18.90 -14.43 7.65
N ASN A 2 20.23 -14.40 7.65
CA ASN A 2 21.05 -14.54 8.87
C ASN A 2 20.64 -13.63 10.04
N LYS A 3 20.30 -12.35 9.77
CA LYS A 3 19.79 -11.44 10.80
C LYS A 3 18.47 -11.92 11.43
N LEU A 4 17.54 -12.40 10.61
CA LEU A 4 16.25 -12.89 11.09
C LEU A 4 16.42 -14.20 11.87
N GLU A 5 17.31 -15.08 11.43
CA GLU A 5 17.66 -16.30 12.15
C GLU A 5 18.31 -16.00 13.51
N SER A 6 19.14 -14.96 13.61
CA SER A 6 19.70 -14.51 14.90
C SER A 6 18.65 -13.92 15.85
N GLU A 7 17.49 -13.53 15.33
CA GLU A 7 16.33 -13.08 16.09
C GLU A 7 15.31 -14.22 16.35
N GLY A 8 15.66 -15.47 16.01
CA GLY A 8 14.79 -16.64 16.17
C GLY A 8 13.70 -16.76 15.10
N ILE A 9 13.77 -15.97 14.03
CA ILE A 9 12.80 -15.96 12.93
C ILE A 9 13.37 -16.77 11.76
N TYR A 10 12.84 -17.97 11.59
CA TYR A 10 13.19 -18.87 10.50
C TYR A 10 12.04 -18.90 9.50
N PHE A 11 12.32 -18.56 8.24
CA PHE A 11 11.35 -18.73 7.17
C PHE A 11 12.02 -19.36 5.96
N GLN A 12 11.24 -20.16 5.26
CA GLN A 12 11.62 -20.89 4.06
C GLN A 12 10.66 -20.49 2.95
N VAL A 13 11.19 -20.21 1.76
CA VAL A 13 10.35 -19.96 0.58
C VAL A 13 10.23 -21.27 -0.17
N ASN A 14 9.06 -21.90 -0.10
CA ASN A 14 8.80 -23.17 -0.75
C ASN A 14 8.29 -23.01 -2.17
N TYR A 15 7.53 -21.94 -2.43
CA TYR A 15 6.90 -21.66 -3.73
C TYR A 15 7.22 -20.24 -4.21
N ILE A 16 7.44 -20.11 -5.51
CA ILE A 16 7.41 -18.84 -6.25
C ILE A 16 6.55 -19.08 -7.49
N ILE A 17 5.37 -18.47 -7.54
CA ILE A 17 4.37 -18.72 -8.59
C ILE A 17 4.20 -17.45 -9.42
N GLY A 18 4.41 -17.57 -10.73
CA GLY A 18 4.16 -16.54 -11.72
C GLY A 18 2.87 -16.82 -12.50
N ARG A 19 2.65 -16.06 -13.58
CA ARG A 19 1.44 -16.16 -14.40
C ARG A 19 1.32 -17.49 -15.15
N THR A 20 2.44 -18.07 -15.56
CA THR A 20 2.50 -19.22 -16.49
C THR A 20 3.05 -20.49 -15.85
N GLY A 21 3.36 -20.47 -14.56
CA GLY A 21 3.98 -21.57 -13.84
C GLY A 21 4.77 -21.07 -12.64
N GLY A 22 5.55 -21.95 -12.01
CA GLY A 22 6.29 -21.60 -10.81
C GLY A 22 7.44 -22.52 -10.48
N VAL A 23 8.03 -22.27 -9.33
CA VAL A 23 9.14 -23.01 -8.73
C VAL A 23 8.66 -23.55 -7.39
N TYR A 24 8.91 -24.82 -7.13
CA TYR A 24 8.56 -25.50 -5.89
C TYR A 24 9.75 -26.32 -5.37
N ASN A 25 10.08 -26.12 -4.09
CA ASN A 25 10.99 -26.99 -3.38
C ASN A 25 10.51 -27.18 -1.94
N LYS A 26 10.15 -28.42 -1.59
CA LYS A 26 9.69 -28.80 -0.24
C LYS A 26 10.72 -28.54 0.86
N HIS A 27 12.00 -28.51 0.50
CA HIS A 27 13.13 -28.22 1.40
C HIS A 27 13.57 -26.75 1.34
N GLY A 28 12.88 -25.93 0.55
CA GLY A 28 13.14 -24.51 0.41
C GLY A 28 13.97 -24.18 -0.82
N ILE A 29 13.59 -23.09 -1.47
CA ILE A 29 14.30 -22.52 -2.61
C ILE A 29 15.52 -21.76 -2.07
N ASP A 30 16.69 -22.05 -2.63
CA ASP A 30 17.90 -21.26 -2.39
C ASP A 30 17.75 -19.88 -3.05
N LEU A 31 17.35 -18.89 -2.26
CA LEU A 31 17.09 -17.53 -2.74
C LEU A 31 18.31 -16.87 -3.36
N HIS A 32 19.53 -17.19 -2.92
CA HIS A 32 20.74 -16.62 -3.53
C HIS A 32 20.95 -17.16 -4.94
N LYS A 33 20.84 -18.48 -5.11
CA LYS A 33 20.90 -19.11 -6.45
C LYS A 33 19.76 -18.63 -7.34
N PHE A 34 18.54 -18.53 -6.80
CA PHE A 34 17.37 -18.09 -7.55
C PHE A 34 17.51 -16.64 -8.03
N ILE A 35 17.92 -15.71 -7.15
CA ILE A 35 18.16 -14.31 -7.54
C ILE A 35 19.28 -14.22 -8.57
N ASN A 36 20.36 -15.00 -8.41
CA ASN A 36 21.46 -15.02 -9.38
C ASN A 36 20.97 -15.48 -10.77
N PHE A 37 20.14 -16.52 -10.81
CA PHE A 37 19.50 -16.99 -12.04
C PHE A 37 18.66 -15.88 -12.72
N LEU A 38 17.94 -15.06 -11.94
CA LEU A 38 17.11 -13.98 -12.47
C LEU A 38 17.88 -12.84 -13.15
N PHE A 39 19.20 -12.74 -12.95
CA PHE A 39 20.01 -11.76 -13.70
C PHE A 39 20.14 -12.12 -15.17
N ASP A 40 20.20 -13.42 -15.49
CA ASP A 40 20.43 -13.93 -16.85
C ASP A 40 19.13 -14.44 -17.51
N GLU A 41 18.17 -14.92 -16.72
CA GLU A 41 16.92 -15.52 -17.21
C GLU A 41 15.72 -15.03 -16.40
N LYS A 42 14.77 -14.37 -17.07
CA LYS A 42 13.58 -13.79 -16.42
C LYS A 42 12.42 -14.78 -16.29
N ASP A 43 12.44 -15.84 -17.08
CA ASP A 43 11.41 -16.87 -17.02
C ASP A 43 11.71 -17.84 -15.87
N ILE A 44 11.00 -17.65 -14.76
CA ILE A 44 11.15 -18.46 -13.54
C ILE A 44 10.93 -19.96 -13.78
N THR A 45 10.20 -20.32 -14.83
CA THR A 45 9.86 -21.71 -15.15
C THR A 45 11.08 -22.53 -15.60
N LYS A 46 12.17 -21.86 -16.01
CA LYS A 46 13.41 -22.50 -16.42
C LYS A 46 14.38 -22.77 -15.27
N TYR A 47 14.01 -22.43 -14.04
CA TYR A 47 14.85 -22.68 -12.86
C TYR A 47 14.91 -24.18 -12.54
N CYS A 48 16.10 -24.78 -12.66
CA CYS A 48 16.30 -26.23 -12.65
C CYS A 48 16.10 -26.91 -11.28
N ASP A 49 16.31 -26.20 -10.17
CA ASP A 49 16.23 -26.74 -8.79
C ASP A 49 14.79 -26.68 -8.21
N GLY A 50 13.78 -26.60 -9.08
CA GLY A 50 12.42 -26.16 -8.76
C GLY A 50 11.25 -27.10 -9.06
N GLY A 51 11.50 -28.35 -9.49
CA GLY A 51 10.44 -29.22 -10.03
C GLY A 51 10.04 -28.86 -11.47
N LYS A 52 8.99 -29.52 -12.02
CA LYS A 52 8.46 -29.20 -13.35
C LYS A 52 7.55 -27.98 -13.28
N ALA A 53 7.98 -26.88 -13.87
CA ALA A 53 7.35 -25.57 -13.66
C ALA A 53 5.90 -25.42 -14.15
N GLU A 54 5.49 -26.18 -15.16
CA GLU A 54 4.13 -26.13 -15.75
C GLU A 54 3.05 -26.67 -14.78
N ASP A 55 3.43 -27.58 -13.89
CA ASP A 55 2.51 -28.16 -12.90
C ASP A 55 2.41 -27.29 -11.63
N ILE A 56 3.32 -26.32 -11.46
CA ILE A 56 3.43 -25.51 -10.24
C ILE A 56 2.56 -24.27 -10.36
N ASN A 57 1.39 -24.34 -9.74
CA ASN A 57 0.39 -23.29 -9.72
C ASN A 57 -0.27 -23.16 -8.35
N PHE A 58 -1.19 -22.20 -8.23
CA PHE A 58 -1.91 -21.90 -6.98
C PHE A 58 -2.70 -23.11 -6.44
N GLU A 59 -3.32 -23.91 -7.32
CA GLU A 59 -4.08 -25.09 -6.91
C GLU A 59 -3.18 -26.19 -6.33
N LEU A 60 -2.02 -26.44 -6.97
CA LEU A 60 -1.04 -27.40 -6.45
C LEU A 60 -0.57 -26.99 -5.05
N MET A 61 -0.21 -25.71 -4.88
CA MET A 61 0.24 -25.17 -3.59
C MET A 61 -0.81 -25.38 -2.49
N LEU A 62 -2.09 -25.06 -2.76
CA LEU A 62 -3.17 -25.29 -1.80
C LEU A 62 -3.38 -26.77 -1.48
N ASN A 63 -3.26 -27.65 -2.47
CA ASN A 63 -3.46 -29.08 -2.29
C ASN A 63 -2.35 -29.74 -1.45
N ASN A 64 -1.11 -29.24 -1.56
CA ASN A 64 0.03 -29.79 -0.82
C ASN A 64 -0.01 -29.47 0.68
N LYS A 65 -0.68 -28.38 1.08
CA LYS A 65 -0.86 -27.99 2.49
C LYS A 65 0.46 -27.92 3.28
N ASP A 66 1.53 -27.47 2.63
CA ASP A 66 2.89 -27.41 3.16
C ASP A 66 3.42 -25.97 3.31
N ILE A 67 2.52 -24.99 3.46
CA ILE A 67 2.84 -23.59 3.73
C ILE A 67 2.00 -23.03 4.88
N ASP A 68 2.59 -22.14 5.68
CA ASP A 68 1.92 -21.46 6.79
C ASP A 68 1.49 -20.02 6.44
N LEU A 69 2.09 -19.45 5.39
CA LEU A 69 1.88 -18.07 4.97
C LEU A 69 2.02 -17.94 3.45
N MET A 70 1.10 -17.19 2.84
CA MET A 70 1.13 -16.80 1.44
C MET A 70 1.39 -15.30 1.29
N VAL A 71 2.26 -14.93 0.35
CA VAL A 71 2.52 -13.54 -0.03
C VAL A 71 1.85 -13.24 -1.36
N GLU A 72 0.85 -12.37 -1.36
CA GLU A 72 0.01 -12.07 -2.53
C GLU A 72 0.44 -10.73 -3.15
N MET A 73 1.01 -10.79 -4.35
CA MET A 73 1.57 -9.63 -5.05
C MET A 73 1.14 -9.57 -6.52
N THR A 74 0.02 -10.20 -6.87
CA THR A 74 -0.52 -10.11 -8.24
C THR A 74 -0.94 -8.67 -8.56
N PRO A 75 -0.97 -8.30 -9.86
CA PRO A 75 -1.41 -6.97 -10.27
C PRO A 75 -2.80 -6.64 -9.71
N THR A 76 -2.96 -5.39 -9.27
CA THR A 76 -4.23 -4.95 -8.70
C THR A 76 -5.28 -4.75 -9.78
N ASN A 77 -6.40 -5.47 -9.65
CA ASN A 77 -7.67 -5.13 -10.28
C ASN A 77 -8.57 -4.46 -9.23
N LYS A 78 -8.90 -3.17 -9.40
CA LYS A 78 -9.75 -2.43 -8.45
C LYS A 78 -11.25 -2.69 -8.64
N GLU A 79 -11.66 -3.26 -9.78
CA GLU A 79 -13.06 -3.54 -10.10
C GLU A 79 -13.49 -4.89 -9.52
N THR A 80 -12.66 -5.92 -9.68
CA THR A 80 -13.00 -7.28 -9.25
C THR A 80 -12.15 -7.78 -8.08
N GLY A 81 -10.96 -7.20 -7.86
CA GLY A 81 -9.97 -7.73 -6.93
C GLY A 81 -9.23 -8.98 -7.44
N GLU A 82 -9.60 -9.53 -8.59
CA GLU A 82 -9.02 -10.78 -9.09
C GLU A 82 -7.65 -10.59 -9.77
N PRO A 83 -6.76 -11.59 -9.71
CA PRO A 83 -6.92 -12.90 -9.05
C PRO A 83 -6.65 -12.88 -7.54
N GLY A 84 -6.21 -11.74 -7.00
CA GLY A 84 -5.87 -11.59 -5.58
C GLY A 84 -7.01 -11.94 -4.64
N MET A 85 -8.26 -11.64 -5.01
CA MET A 85 -9.45 -11.97 -4.22
C MET A 85 -9.58 -13.47 -4.02
N THR A 86 -9.50 -14.25 -5.10
CA THR A 86 -9.51 -15.72 -5.05
C THR A 86 -8.33 -16.23 -4.22
N HIS A 87 -7.12 -15.72 -4.47
CA HIS A 87 -5.92 -16.16 -3.76
C HIS A 87 -6.02 -15.96 -2.25
N ILE A 88 -6.39 -14.75 -1.81
CA ILE A 88 -6.50 -14.42 -0.39
C ILE A 88 -7.61 -15.27 0.25
N THR A 89 -8.81 -15.29 -0.34
CA THR A 89 -9.96 -16.01 0.22
C THR A 89 -9.64 -17.49 0.44
N ARG A 90 -9.12 -18.17 -0.59
CA ARG A 90 -8.85 -19.60 -0.51
C ARG A 90 -7.71 -19.96 0.43
N CYS A 91 -6.68 -19.10 0.56
CA CYS A 91 -5.65 -19.31 1.58
C CYS A 91 -6.23 -19.21 2.99
N LEU A 92 -7.03 -18.18 3.26
CA LEU A 92 -7.64 -18.00 4.58
C LEU A 92 -8.58 -19.16 4.95
N GLU A 93 -9.37 -19.66 3.99
CA GLU A 93 -10.21 -20.87 4.16
C GLU A 93 -9.41 -22.15 4.44
N ASN A 94 -8.16 -22.21 4.00
CA ASN A 94 -7.26 -23.34 4.24
C ASN A 94 -6.34 -23.13 5.45
N ASN A 95 -6.66 -22.17 6.34
CA ASN A 95 -5.87 -21.83 7.52
C ASN A 95 -4.44 -21.40 7.20
N ILE A 96 -4.23 -20.72 6.07
CA ILE A 96 -2.95 -20.14 5.67
C ILE A 96 -2.99 -18.63 5.93
N ASN A 97 -1.98 -18.09 6.63
CA ASN A 97 -1.86 -16.64 6.83
C ASN A 97 -1.61 -15.95 5.49
N VAL A 98 -2.04 -14.70 5.33
CA VAL A 98 -1.83 -13.96 4.09
C VAL A 98 -1.20 -12.60 4.37
N VAL A 99 -0.18 -12.25 3.59
CA VAL A 99 0.36 -10.88 3.52
C VAL A 99 0.22 -10.40 2.08
N THR A 100 -0.42 -9.26 1.84
CA THR A 100 -0.69 -8.77 0.48
C THR A 100 -0.26 -7.33 0.25
N SER A 101 0.26 -7.07 -0.96
CA SER A 101 0.42 -5.70 -1.49
C SER A 101 -0.75 -5.28 -2.39
N ASN A 102 -1.69 -6.18 -2.68
CA ASN A 102 -2.76 -5.95 -3.62
C ASN A 102 -3.91 -5.17 -2.97
N LYS A 103 -4.16 -3.97 -3.49
CA LYS A 103 -5.20 -3.08 -2.97
C LYS A 103 -6.60 -3.53 -3.34
N GLY A 104 -6.77 -4.24 -4.46
CA GLY A 104 -8.09 -4.57 -5.02
C GLY A 104 -8.97 -5.32 -4.03
N PRO A 105 -8.54 -6.49 -3.52
CA PRO A 105 -9.32 -7.26 -2.56
C PRO A 105 -9.62 -6.49 -1.26
N ILE A 106 -8.66 -5.70 -0.78
CA ILE A 106 -8.81 -4.92 0.46
C ILE A 106 -9.80 -3.77 0.26
N LEU A 107 -9.73 -3.08 -0.87
CA LEU A 107 -10.65 -2.01 -1.24
C LEU A 107 -12.09 -2.52 -1.32
N LEU A 108 -12.30 -3.71 -1.88
CA LEU A 108 -13.63 -4.26 -2.18
C LEU A 108 -14.23 -5.07 -1.04
N ALA A 109 -13.41 -5.74 -0.22
CA ALA A 109 -13.92 -6.77 0.69
C ALA A 109 -13.13 -6.91 2.01
N TYR A 110 -12.45 -5.85 2.49
CA TYR A 110 -11.65 -5.92 3.71
C TYR A 110 -12.36 -6.60 4.88
N HIS A 111 -13.57 -6.16 5.26
CA HIS A 111 -14.30 -6.75 6.40
C HIS A 111 -14.67 -8.21 6.21
N LYS A 112 -15.06 -8.60 4.99
CA LYS A 112 -15.30 -10.01 4.65
C LYS A 112 -14.03 -10.85 4.83
N LEU A 113 -12.90 -10.37 4.31
CA LEU A 113 -11.61 -11.06 4.41
C LEU A 113 -11.09 -11.09 5.85
N TYR A 114 -11.28 -10.01 6.60
CA TYR A 114 -10.94 -9.92 8.03
C TYR A 114 -11.73 -10.94 8.84
N ASN A 115 -13.06 -10.99 8.67
CA ASN A 115 -13.93 -11.93 9.37
C ASN A 115 -13.63 -13.38 9.00
N LEU A 116 -13.29 -13.64 7.73
CA LEU A 116 -12.85 -14.96 7.28
C LEU A 116 -11.52 -15.36 7.93
N ALA A 117 -10.54 -14.46 7.98
CA ALA A 117 -9.27 -14.70 8.66
C ALA A 117 -9.49 -14.98 10.16
N LYS A 118 -10.37 -14.21 10.81
CA LYS A 118 -10.74 -14.37 12.22
C LYS A 118 -11.37 -15.73 12.49
N ALA A 119 -12.33 -16.15 11.66
CA ALA A 119 -13.01 -17.44 11.79
C ALA A 119 -12.04 -18.62 11.68
N ASN A 120 -11.04 -18.52 10.80
CA ASN A 120 -10.01 -19.54 10.58
C ASN A 120 -8.76 -19.35 11.47
N LYS A 121 -8.77 -18.38 12.40
CA LYS A 121 -7.67 -18.10 13.34
C LYS A 121 -6.32 -17.81 12.67
N VAL A 122 -6.36 -17.21 11.48
CA VAL A 122 -5.18 -16.78 10.71
C VAL A 122 -5.09 -15.26 10.65
N GLN A 123 -3.98 -14.75 10.13
CA GLN A 123 -3.69 -13.33 10.01
C GLN A 123 -3.75 -12.85 8.56
N LEU A 124 -4.13 -11.58 8.39
CA LEU A 124 -4.17 -10.87 7.12
C LEU A 124 -3.35 -9.58 7.24
N GLY A 125 -2.09 -9.62 6.78
CA GLY A 125 -1.18 -8.47 6.72
C GLY A 125 -1.41 -7.65 5.44
N ILE A 126 -1.70 -6.36 5.59
CA ILE A 126 -2.07 -5.44 4.49
C ILE A 126 -1.23 -4.16 4.50
N GLY A 127 -0.12 -4.15 5.24
CA GLY A 127 0.70 -2.98 5.52
C GLY A 127 1.28 -2.30 4.28
N CYS A 128 1.39 -3.01 3.16
CA CYS A 128 1.90 -2.47 1.90
C CYS A 128 0.82 -1.80 1.02
N THR A 129 -0.46 -1.94 1.35
CA THR A 129 -1.57 -1.56 0.45
C THR A 129 -1.77 -0.04 0.32
N THR A 130 -1.56 0.77 1.34
CA THR A 130 -1.94 2.20 1.33
C THR A 130 -0.79 3.17 1.09
N GLY A 131 0.46 2.71 1.16
CA GLY A 131 1.62 3.61 1.09
C GLY A 131 2.91 2.96 0.60
N GLY A 132 2.84 1.73 0.09
CA GLY A 132 4.03 0.94 -0.23
C GLY A 132 4.87 0.73 1.01
N ALA A 133 5.95 1.51 1.13
CA ALA A 133 6.85 1.47 2.28
C ALA A 133 6.43 2.34 3.47
N LEU A 134 5.50 3.30 3.30
CA LEU A 134 4.98 4.09 4.40
C LEU A 134 4.18 3.16 5.34
N PRO A 135 4.55 2.99 6.62
CA PRO A 135 3.86 2.11 7.56
C PRO A 135 2.56 2.75 8.07
N SER A 136 1.69 3.13 7.14
CA SER A 136 0.44 3.82 7.45
C SER A 136 -0.54 2.89 8.15
N ILE A 137 -0.86 1.72 7.59
CA ILE A 137 -1.71 0.75 8.29
C ILE A 137 -1.08 0.31 9.61
N ASN A 138 0.19 -0.09 9.61
CA ASN A 138 0.83 -0.59 10.82
C ASN A 138 0.93 0.47 11.91
N GLY A 139 1.24 1.72 11.59
CA GLY A 139 1.28 2.80 12.57
C GLY A 139 -0.08 3.06 13.21
N GLY A 140 -1.14 3.10 12.40
CA GLY A 140 -2.50 3.23 12.93
C GLY A 140 -2.94 2.01 13.74
N PHE A 141 -2.53 0.81 13.34
CA PHE A 141 -3.01 -0.43 13.94
C PHE A 141 -2.23 -0.85 15.20
N ILE A 142 -0.91 -0.67 15.19
CA ILE A 142 0.01 -1.12 16.24
C ILE A 142 0.33 0.03 17.18
N ASP A 143 0.80 1.16 16.65
CA ASP A 143 1.31 2.26 17.49
C ASP A 143 0.18 3.09 18.11
N LEU A 144 -1.03 3.07 17.53
CA LEU A 144 -2.23 3.72 18.08
C LEU A 144 -3.23 2.73 18.72
N ALA A 145 -2.83 1.48 18.99
CA ALA A 145 -3.75 0.44 19.46
C ALA A 145 -4.51 0.75 20.78
N GLY A 146 -4.08 1.76 21.53
CA GLY A 146 -4.70 2.21 22.78
C GLY A 146 -5.58 3.46 22.66
N ALA A 147 -5.87 3.93 21.44
CA ALA A 147 -6.63 5.15 21.19
C ALA A 147 -7.59 4.99 20.01
N ASP A 148 -8.66 5.79 20.02
CA ASP A 148 -9.55 5.90 18.87
C ASP A 148 -9.01 6.97 17.91
N ILE A 149 -8.89 6.61 16.64
CA ILE A 149 -8.49 7.55 15.59
C ILE A 149 -9.72 8.36 15.18
N ILE A 150 -9.68 9.67 15.41
CA ILE A 150 -10.78 10.60 15.10
C ILE A 150 -10.57 11.34 13.78
N SER A 151 -9.33 11.41 13.29
CA SER A 151 -9.02 11.98 11.98
C SER A 151 -7.77 11.32 11.36
N ILE A 152 -7.81 11.14 10.05
CA ILE A 152 -6.71 10.68 9.20
C ILE A 152 -6.50 11.73 8.12
N GLU A 153 -5.31 12.28 8.00
CA GLU A 153 -4.90 13.18 6.92
C GLU A 153 -3.70 12.59 6.19
N GLY A 154 -3.61 12.72 4.87
CA GLY A 154 -2.51 12.15 4.14
C GLY A 154 -2.21 12.79 2.80
N VAL A 155 -0.91 12.95 2.54
CA VAL A 155 -0.36 13.16 1.20
C VAL A 155 0.11 11.80 0.71
N LEU A 156 -0.75 11.12 -0.05
CA LEU A 156 -0.63 9.68 -0.31
C LEU A 156 -0.18 9.34 -1.75
N ASN A 157 -0.08 10.34 -2.63
CA ASN A 157 0.26 10.16 -4.04
C ASN A 157 1.52 10.96 -4.42
N GLY A 158 2.54 10.24 -4.90
CA GLY A 158 3.83 10.85 -5.27
C GLY A 158 3.79 11.59 -6.61
N THR A 159 2.92 11.18 -7.53
CA THR A 159 2.78 11.79 -8.86
C THR A 159 2.23 13.21 -8.75
N THR A 160 1.12 13.38 -8.02
CA THR A 160 0.55 14.71 -7.77
C THR A 160 1.50 15.59 -6.97
N ASN A 161 2.22 15.01 -6.00
CA ASN A 161 3.19 15.76 -5.21
C ASN A 161 4.35 16.28 -6.07
N PHE A 162 4.82 15.47 -7.03
CA PHE A 162 5.83 15.89 -8.00
C PHE A 162 5.31 17.02 -8.90
N ILE A 163 4.12 16.87 -9.49
CA ILE A 163 3.54 17.89 -10.39
C ILE A 163 3.37 19.23 -9.68
N LEU A 164 2.81 19.24 -8.46
CA LEU A 164 2.65 20.46 -7.67
C LEU A 164 3.99 21.12 -7.34
N LYS A 165 5.03 20.30 -7.09
CA LYS A 165 6.38 20.79 -6.80
C LYS A 165 7.05 21.39 -8.03
N GLU A 166 6.90 20.76 -9.18
CA GLU A 166 7.42 21.27 -10.47
C GLU A 166 6.80 22.63 -10.81
N MET A 167 5.49 22.78 -10.61
CA MET A 167 4.81 24.07 -10.76
C MET A 167 5.32 25.13 -9.76
N GLU A 168 5.60 24.74 -8.51
CA GLU A 168 6.15 25.65 -7.47
C GLU A 168 7.56 26.15 -7.83
N ASP A 169 8.40 25.26 -8.35
CA ASP A 169 9.82 25.51 -8.60
C ASP A 169 10.05 26.27 -9.90
N THR A 170 9.29 25.95 -10.95
CA THR A 170 9.48 26.55 -12.28
C THR A 170 8.48 27.65 -12.61
N GLY A 171 7.35 27.70 -11.90
CA GLY A 171 6.23 28.58 -12.24
C GLY A 171 5.47 28.17 -13.51
N CYS A 172 5.69 26.95 -14.01
CA CYS A 172 4.99 26.44 -15.19
C CYS A 172 3.50 26.14 -14.91
N ASN A 173 2.73 25.97 -15.99
CA ASN A 173 1.34 25.52 -15.88
C ASN A 173 1.26 24.01 -15.61
N TYR A 174 0.07 23.53 -15.25
CA TYR A 174 -0.20 22.13 -14.95
C TYR A 174 0.19 21.19 -16.11
N ASP A 175 -0.13 21.54 -17.35
CA ASP A 175 0.13 20.68 -18.52
C ASP A 175 1.63 20.46 -18.74
N ASP A 176 2.44 21.50 -18.54
CA ASP A 176 3.90 21.41 -18.69
C ASP A 176 4.54 20.61 -17.55
N ALA A 177 4.06 20.80 -16.31
CA ALA A 177 4.49 19.96 -15.18
C ALA A 177 4.11 18.49 -15.36
N LEU A 178 2.92 18.20 -15.90
CA LEU A 178 2.50 16.84 -16.22
C LEU A 178 3.39 16.21 -17.29
N LYS A 179 3.71 16.95 -18.37
CA LYS A 179 4.62 16.46 -19.42
C LYS A 179 5.99 16.11 -18.84
N GLU A 180 6.51 16.91 -17.92
CA GLU A 180 7.78 16.62 -17.27
C GLU A 180 7.69 15.37 -16.38
N ALA A 181 6.61 15.23 -15.61
CA ALA A 181 6.34 14.02 -14.83
C ALA A 181 6.29 12.75 -15.71
N GLN A 182 5.68 12.84 -16.90
CA GLN A 182 5.64 11.75 -17.88
C GLN A 182 7.02 11.47 -18.48
N ARG A 183 7.79 12.51 -18.82
CA ARG A 183 9.15 12.38 -19.35
C ARG A 183 10.08 11.66 -18.37
N LEU A 184 9.91 11.90 -17.08
CA LEU A 184 10.68 11.26 -16.00
C LEU A 184 10.13 9.88 -15.60
N GLY A 185 9.06 9.41 -16.23
CA GLY A 185 8.40 8.14 -15.91
C GLY A 185 7.73 8.12 -14.52
N ILE A 186 7.37 9.29 -13.99
CA ILE A 186 6.66 9.45 -12.73
C ILE A 186 5.14 9.33 -12.96
N ALA A 187 4.64 9.90 -14.05
CA ALA A 187 3.25 9.79 -14.47
C ALA A 187 3.13 8.89 -15.72
N GLU A 188 2.06 8.10 -15.79
CA GLU A 188 1.73 7.33 -16.99
C GLU A 188 1.12 8.21 -18.09
N THR A 189 0.99 7.66 -19.30
CA THR A 189 0.33 8.34 -20.43
C THR A 189 -1.11 8.73 -20.09
N ASN A 190 -1.83 7.88 -19.36
CA ASN A 190 -3.12 8.22 -18.78
C ASN A 190 -2.98 8.40 -17.25
N PRO A 191 -2.80 9.64 -16.76
CA PRO A 191 -2.54 9.91 -15.36
C PRO A 191 -3.83 10.12 -14.53
N ALA A 192 -5.02 9.91 -15.11
CA ALA A 192 -6.30 10.34 -14.54
C ALA A 192 -6.50 9.85 -13.10
N LEU A 193 -6.11 8.60 -12.79
CA LEU A 193 -6.24 8.07 -11.43
C LEU A 193 -5.41 8.84 -10.39
N ASP A 194 -4.27 9.38 -10.78
CA ASP A 194 -3.41 10.15 -9.90
C ASP A 194 -3.90 11.61 -9.81
N VAL A 195 -4.02 12.29 -10.94
CA VAL A 195 -4.24 13.75 -11.00
C VAL A 195 -5.66 14.17 -10.64
N GLU A 196 -6.65 13.30 -10.86
CA GLU A 196 -8.03 13.49 -10.40
C GLU A 196 -8.24 13.01 -8.96
N GLY A 197 -7.19 12.48 -8.31
CA GLY A 197 -7.20 12.16 -6.88
C GLY A 197 -7.75 10.77 -6.50
N PHE A 198 -8.14 9.94 -7.46
CA PHE A 198 -8.70 8.60 -7.20
C PHE A 198 -7.73 7.64 -6.50
N ASP A 199 -6.42 7.72 -6.75
CA ASP A 199 -5.42 6.91 -6.04
C ASP A 199 -5.29 7.33 -4.57
N THR A 200 -5.28 8.64 -4.28
CA THR A 200 -5.34 9.15 -2.90
C THR A 200 -6.64 8.71 -2.22
N ALA A 201 -7.79 8.82 -2.91
CA ALA A 201 -9.08 8.39 -2.39
C ALA A 201 -9.12 6.88 -2.09
N SER A 202 -8.60 6.04 -2.99
CA SER A 202 -8.51 4.59 -2.77
C SER A 202 -7.71 4.25 -1.50
N LYS A 203 -6.59 4.96 -1.26
CA LYS A 203 -5.73 4.74 -0.10
C LYS A 203 -6.36 5.27 1.19
N LEU A 204 -6.99 6.44 1.13
CA LEU A 204 -7.75 7.01 2.24
C LEU A 204 -8.92 6.09 2.64
N LEU A 205 -9.60 5.50 1.66
CA LEU A 205 -10.70 4.57 1.88
C LEU A 205 -10.24 3.33 2.66
N ILE A 206 -9.14 2.71 2.22
CA ILE A 206 -8.56 1.57 2.94
C ILE A 206 -8.15 1.99 4.35
N LEU A 207 -7.44 3.12 4.52
CA LEU A 207 -7.04 3.60 5.85
C LEU A 207 -8.23 3.79 6.78
N THR A 208 -9.30 4.41 6.28
CA THR A 208 -10.52 4.68 7.04
C THR A 208 -11.22 3.38 7.42
N ASN A 209 -11.53 2.53 6.45
CA ASN A 209 -12.25 1.28 6.69
C ASN A 209 -11.49 0.34 7.63
N VAL A 210 -10.16 0.29 7.51
CA VAL A 210 -9.31 -0.56 8.34
C VAL A 210 -9.14 0.00 9.75
N LEU A 211 -8.79 1.28 9.88
CA LEU A 211 -8.34 1.85 11.15
C LEU A 211 -9.48 2.43 11.99
N MET A 212 -10.58 2.83 11.36
CA MET A 212 -11.77 3.36 12.03
C MET A 212 -12.93 2.35 12.03
N ASN A 213 -12.70 1.13 11.52
CA ASN A 213 -13.67 0.03 11.46
C ASN A 213 -15.00 0.40 10.79
N THR A 214 -14.92 0.85 9.54
CA THR A 214 -16.07 1.38 8.77
C THR A 214 -16.28 0.63 7.46
N GLU A 215 -17.46 0.75 6.86
CA GLU A 215 -17.80 0.16 5.55
C GLU A 215 -18.08 1.24 4.50
N LYS A 216 -17.20 2.24 4.42
CA LYS A 216 -17.31 3.31 3.43
C LYS A 216 -16.96 2.81 2.03
N THR A 217 -17.44 3.52 1.03
CA THR A 217 -17.19 3.28 -0.40
C THR A 217 -16.59 4.53 -1.06
N MET A 218 -16.20 4.43 -2.32
CA MET A 218 -15.70 5.58 -3.08
C MET A 218 -16.74 6.70 -3.22
N ASP A 219 -18.03 6.36 -3.21
CA ASP A 219 -19.15 7.32 -3.32
C ASP A 219 -19.32 8.14 -2.03
N ASP A 220 -18.76 7.70 -0.91
CA ASP A 220 -18.73 8.44 0.35
C ASP A 220 -17.65 9.54 0.38
N ILE A 221 -16.81 9.65 -0.66
CA ILE A 221 -15.66 10.55 -0.70
C ILE A 221 -15.92 11.70 -1.67
N PHE A 222 -15.82 12.94 -1.19
CA PHE A 222 -15.72 14.09 -2.09
C PHE A 222 -14.32 14.11 -2.74
N ILE A 223 -14.23 14.11 -4.07
CA ILE A 223 -12.95 14.04 -4.78
C ILE A 223 -12.80 15.22 -5.74
N GLU A 224 -11.73 15.99 -5.56
CA GLU A 224 -11.28 17.04 -6.45
C GLU A 224 -9.77 16.93 -6.69
N GLY A 225 -9.37 16.83 -7.95
CA GLY A 225 -7.99 16.69 -8.37
C GLY A 225 -7.17 17.99 -8.35
N ILE A 226 -6.01 17.94 -9.01
CA ILE A 226 -5.07 19.07 -9.10
C ILE A 226 -5.16 19.86 -10.42
N THR A 227 -5.97 19.38 -11.37
CA THR A 227 -5.95 19.80 -12.79
C THR A 227 -6.40 21.24 -13.03
N LYS A 228 -7.12 21.85 -12.09
CA LYS A 228 -7.61 23.24 -12.17
C LYS A 228 -6.63 24.27 -11.61
N LEU A 229 -5.51 23.83 -11.03
CA LEU A 229 -4.57 24.72 -10.35
C LEU A 229 -3.77 25.55 -11.37
N THR A 230 -3.69 26.87 -11.15
CA THR A 230 -3.00 27.77 -12.06
C THR A 230 -1.64 28.24 -11.51
N PRO A 231 -0.70 28.71 -12.37
CA PRO A 231 0.52 29.36 -11.90
C PRO A 231 0.26 30.57 -10.99
N HIS A 232 -0.83 31.31 -11.23
CA HIS A 232 -1.21 32.42 -10.38
C HIS A 232 -1.56 31.96 -8.96
N ASP A 233 -2.29 30.85 -8.82
CA ASP A 233 -2.61 30.28 -7.50
C ASP A 233 -1.35 29.84 -6.76
N ILE A 234 -0.42 29.17 -7.45
CA ILE A 234 0.87 28.75 -6.89
C ILE A 234 1.69 29.97 -6.42
N ASN A 235 1.79 31.02 -7.25
CA ASN A 235 2.54 32.23 -6.89
C ASN A 235 1.91 32.95 -5.70
N ARG A 236 0.58 32.99 -5.61
CA ARG A 236 -0.13 33.53 -4.45
C ARG A 236 0.12 32.69 -3.19
N ALA A 237 0.12 31.36 -3.29
CA ALA A 237 0.47 30.49 -2.17
C ALA A 237 1.90 30.76 -1.68
N LYS A 238 2.85 30.86 -2.61
CA LYS A 238 4.26 31.13 -2.33
C LYS A 238 4.49 32.48 -1.64
N SER A 239 3.77 33.54 -2.05
CA SER A 239 3.86 34.85 -1.40
C SER A 239 3.34 34.86 0.04
N MET A 240 2.47 33.90 0.38
CA MET A 240 1.97 33.67 1.75
C MET A 240 2.84 32.68 2.55
N ASN A 241 3.96 32.20 1.98
CA ASN A 241 4.78 31.11 2.54
C ASN A 241 3.96 29.83 2.79
N LYS A 242 3.02 29.52 1.89
CA LYS A 242 2.16 28.32 1.93
C LYS A 242 2.35 27.48 0.68
N LYS A 243 1.95 26.21 0.74
CA LYS A 243 2.03 25.27 -0.38
C LYS A 243 0.73 24.53 -0.61
N TYR A 244 0.39 24.30 -1.86
CA TYR A 244 -0.68 23.37 -2.19
C TYR A 244 -0.20 21.92 -2.07
N LYS A 245 -1.03 21.08 -1.46
CA LYS A 245 -0.88 19.62 -1.46
C LYS A 245 -2.25 19.00 -1.75
N LEU A 246 -2.27 17.89 -2.49
CA LEU A 246 -3.48 17.06 -2.60
C LEU A 246 -3.57 16.22 -1.32
N VAL A 247 -4.53 16.54 -0.47
CA VAL A 247 -4.69 15.91 0.84
C VAL A 247 -5.95 15.05 0.83
N GLY A 248 -5.79 13.78 1.15
CA GLY A 248 -6.90 12.94 1.58
C GLY A 248 -7.14 13.12 3.05
N LYS A 249 -8.37 13.43 3.44
CA LYS A 249 -8.76 13.65 4.83
C LYS A 249 -10.02 12.87 5.16
N THR A 250 -10.00 12.24 6.32
CA THR A 250 -11.16 11.65 6.96
C THR A 250 -11.25 12.14 8.39
N GLN A 251 -12.43 12.54 8.84
CA GLN A 251 -12.64 13.05 10.19
C GLN A 251 -14.01 12.64 10.70
N ILE A 252 -14.14 12.51 12.03
CA ILE A 252 -15.42 12.38 12.71
C ILE A 252 -15.92 13.79 13.06
N LEU A 253 -17.04 14.19 12.47
CA LEU A 253 -17.77 15.43 12.79
C LEU A 253 -19.21 15.06 13.18
N ASP A 254 -19.67 15.51 14.34
CA ASP A 254 -21.01 15.22 14.86
C ASP A 254 -21.39 13.73 14.80
N ASN A 255 -20.46 12.85 15.19
CA ASN A 255 -20.57 11.39 15.11
C ASN A 255 -20.78 10.82 13.70
N LYS A 256 -20.45 11.58 12.66
CA LYS A 256 -20.45 11.15 11.26
C LYS A 256 -19.06 11.22 10.67
N ILE A 257 -18.76 10.27 9.80
CA ILE A 257 -17.50 10.24 9.07
C ILE A 257 -17.65 11.03 7.78
N GLU A 258 -16.82 12.07 7.65
CA GLU A 258 -16.66 12.86 6.44
C GLU A 258 -15.34 12.49 5.77
N MET A 259 -15.36 12.31 4.45
CA MET A 259 -14.19 11.95 3.67
C MET A 259 -14.05 12.88 2.47
N GLU A 260 -12.85 13.43 2.28
CA GLU A 260 -12.54 14.28 1.14
C GLU A 260 -11.11 14.05 0.63
N VAL A 261 -10.93 14.25 -0.67
CA VAL A 261 -9.64 14.39 -1.33
C VAL A 261 -9.69 15.68 -2.12
N LYS A 262 -8.90 16.68 -1.73
CA LYS A 262 -8.85 17.95 -2.44
C LYS A 262 -7.52 18.67 -2.23
N LEU A 263 -7.30 19.69 -3.06
CA LEU A 263 -6.20 20.63 -2.83
C LEU A 263 -6.39 21.38 -1.52
N GLN A 264 -5.38 21.35 -0.67
CA GLN A 264 -5.31 22.15 0.55
C GLN A 264 -4.07 23.05 0.52
N LEU A 265 -4.25 24.29 0.97
CA LEU A 265 -3.18 25.27 1.12
C LEU A 265 -2.60 25.16 2.53
N LEU A 266 -1.43 24.53 2.65
CA LEU A 266 -0.82 24.19 3.92
C LEU A 266 0.17 25.26 4.38
N ASP A 267 0.13 25.56 5.68
CA ASP A 267 1.12 26.36 6.39
C ASP A 267 2.40 25.56 6.70
N PRO A 268 3.57 26.21 6.84
CA PRO A 268 4.83 25.53 7.18
C PRO A 268 4.81 24.76 8.51
N SER A 269 3.91 25.12 9.42
CA SER A 269 3.70 24.43 10.69
C SER A 269 2.91 23.12 10.53
N ASN A 270 2.21 22.92 9.41
CA ASN A 270 1.50 21.67 9.16
C ASN A 270 2.52 20.55 8.87
N PRO A 271 2.47 19.40 9.57
CA PRO A 271 3.42 18.31 9.36
C PRO A 271 3.47 17.76 7.93
N LEU A 272 2.40 17.94 7.15
CA LEU A 272 2.32 17.50 5.75
C LEU A 272 2.94 18.50 4.76
N TYR A 273 3.30 19.71 5.21
CA TYR A 273 3.87 20.76 4.36
C TYR A 273 5.17 20.31 3.68
N GLY A 274 6.06 19.66 4.44
CA GLY A 274 7.38 19.22 4.00
C GLY A 274 7.41 17.89 3.23
N VAL A 275 6.25 17.33 2.86
CA VAL A 275 6.19 16.08 2.10
C VAL A 275 6.58 16.37 0.65
N GLU A 276 7.82 16.07 0.27
CA GLU A 276 8.36 16.39 -1.06
C GLU A 276 8.74 15.15 -1.88
N GLY A 277 8.78 15.34 -3.21
CA GLY A 277 9.15 14.29 -4.17
C GLY A 277 8.27 13.05 -4.07
N LYS A 278 8.89 11.87 -4.07
CA LYS A 278 8.20 10.57 -4.03
C LYS A 278 7.73 10.15 -2.62
N ASN A 279 8.04 10.94 -1.60
CA ASN A 279 7.59 10.67 -0.24
C ASN A 279 6.08 10.84 -0.11
N LYS A 280 5.56 10.21 0.92
CA LYS A 280 4.17 10.25 1.36
C LYS A 280 4.17 10.55 2.85
N ALA A 281 3.04 10.96 3.37
CA ALA A 281 2.83 11.00 4.81
C ALA A 281 1.39 10.72 5.15
N VAL A 282 1.22 10.25 6.39
CA VAL A 282 -0.07 10.14 7.05
C VAL A 282 0.05 10.77 8.43
N ARG A 283 -0.97 11.54 8.81
CA ARG A 283 -1.14 12.14 10.12
C ARG A 283 -2.42 11.59 10.71
N TYR A 284 -2.30 11.00 11.89
CA TYR A 284 -3.41 10.54 12.70
C TYR A 284 -3.65 11.55 13.81
N ILE A 285 -4.91 11.87 14.05
CA ILE A 285 -5.34 12.55 15.26
C ILE A 285 -6.18 11.54 16.03
N SER A 286 -5.81 11.33 17.29
CA SER A 286 -6.49 10.40 18.19
C SER A 286 -7.16 11.14 19.35
N ASP A 287 -8.09 10.47 20.01
CA ASP A 287 -8.79 10.96 21.18
C ASP A 287 -7.88 11.16 22.42
N THR A 288 -6.82 10.34 22.55
CA THR A 288 -6.03 10.23 23.79
C THR A 288 -4.52 10.36 23.58
N LEU A 289 -3.97 9.88 22.46
CA LEU A 289 -2.52 9.91 22.18
C LEU A 289 -2.08 11.17 21.42
N GLY A 290 -3.00 12.10 21.16
CA GLY A 290 -2.73 13.29 20.39
C GLY A 290 -2.46 12.96 18.92
N GLU A 291 -1.42 13.57 18.35
CA GLU A 291 -1.12 13.49 16.93
C GLU A 291 0.10 12.61 16.64
N LEU A 292 -0.05 11.68 15.70
CA LEU A 292 1.05 10.88 15.17
C LEU A 292 1.20 11.14 13.67
N THR A 293 2.35 11.70 13.26
CA THR A 293 2.68 11.85 11.84
C THR A 293 3.79 10.88 11.45
N ILE A 294 3.55 10.13 10.40
CA ILE A 294 4.54 9.24 9.77
C ILE A 294 4.80 9.76 8.37
N MET A 295 6.06 10.05 8.06
CA MET A 295 6.51 10.57 6.76
C MET A 295 7.61 9.69 6.18
N GLY A 296 7.58 9.49 4.86
CA GLY A 296 8.59 8.73 4.12
C GLY A 296 7.95 7.87 3.05
N GLY A 297 8.39 6.63 2.92
CA GLY A 297 7.74 5.67 2.02
C GLY A 297 7.87 6.03 0.53
N ALA A 298 9.03 6.57 0.14
CA ALA A 298 9.37 6.78 -1.26
C ALA A 298 9.07 5.52 -2.09
N SER A 299 8.39 5.70 -3.22
CA SER A 299 7.97 4.58 -4.07
C SER A 299 9.19 3.80 -4.58
N GLY A 300 9.16 2.48 -4.45
CA GLY A 300 10.19 1.59 -4.98
C GLY A 300 9.90 0.12 -4.64
N VAL A 301 10.44 -0.79 -5.45
CA VAL A 301 10.24 -2.24 -5.29
C VAL A 301 10.86 -2.76 -3.99
N THR A 302 12.08 -2.34 -3.66
CA THR A 302 12.77 -2.77 -2.43
C THR A 302 12.08 -2.24 -1.17
N PRO A 303 11.72 -0.94 -1.08
CA PRO A 303 10.92 -0.45 0.05
C PRO A 303 9.56 -1.17 0.20
N ALA A 304 8.85 -1.48 -0.91
CA ALA A 304 7.60 -2.23 -0.85
C ALA A 304 7.81 -3.68 -0.35
N ALA A 305 8.85 -4.37 -0.83
CA ALA A 305 9.22 -5.68 -0.34
C ALA A 305 9.59 -5.66 1.16
N ALA A 306 10.25 -4.61 1.63
CA ALA A 306 10.52 -4.43 3.06
C ALA A 306 9.23 -4.24 3.89
N SER A 307 8.20 -3.61 3.32
CA SER A 307 6.87 -3.48 3.94
C SER A 307 6.18 -4.83 4.10
N ILE A 308 6.24 -5.68 3.07
CA ILE A 308 5.75 -7.07 3.13
C ILE A 308 6.54 -7.88 4.17
N LEU A 309 7.86 -7.76 4.17
CA LEU A 309 8.72 -8.45 5.15
C LEU A 309 8.40 -8.00 6.59
N ARG A 310 8.09 -6.72 6.83
CA ARG A 310 7.65 -6.22 8.14
C ARG A 310 6.40 -6.96 8.62
N ASP A 311 5.41 -7.15 7.77
CA ASP A 311 4.17 -7.83 8.16
C ASP A 311 4.42 -9.32 8.45
N ILE A 312 5.26 -9.99 7.65
CA ILE A 312 5.68 -11.38 7.91
C ILE A 312 6.36 -11.48 9.29
N ILE A 313 7.31 -10.59 9.58
CA ILE A 313 8.04 -10.54 10.86
C ILE A 313 7.06 -10.29 12.02
N ASN A 314 6.14 -9.33 11.87
CA ASN A 314 5.20 -8.97 12.93
C ASN A 314 4.21 -10.12 13.22
N ILE A 315 3.72 -10.81 12.19
CA ILE A 315 2.89 -12.01 12.36
C ILE A 315 3.68 -13.08 13.14
N ASN A 316 4.93 -13.33 12.77
CA ASN A 316 5.78 -14.30 13.47
C ASN A 316 6.03 -13.92 14.94
N ARG A 317 6.21 -12.62 15.22
CA ARG A 317 6.35 -12.08 16.59
C ARG A 317 5.04 -12.07 17.39
N GLY A 318 3.92 -12.49 16.80
CA GLY A 318 2.63 -12.60 17.48
C GLY A 318 1.78 -11.34 17.45
N TYR A 319 2.15 -10.30 16.69
CA TYR A 319 1.27 -9.16 16.46
C TYR A 319 0.00 -9.63 15.72
N LYS A 320 -1.16 -9.23 16.23
CA LYS A 320 -2.47 -9.65 15.71
C LYS A 320 -3.05 -8.57 14.81
N PHE A 321 -2.88 -8.71 13.51
CA PHE A 321 -3.58 -7.89 12.50
C PHE A 321 -5.08 -8.18 12.47
N VAL A 322 -5.46 -9.40 12.86
CA VAL A 322 -6.85 -9.84 13.02
C VAL A 322 -7.04 -10.29 14.47
N LYS A 323 -8.00 -9.66 15.16
CA LYS A 323 -8.28 -9.80 16.60
C LYS A 323 -9.49 -10.69 16.86
#